data_AF-A0A9N7YR60-F1
#
_entry.id   AF-A0A9N7YR60-F1
#
_cell.length_a   1.000
_cell.length_b   1.000
_cell.length_c   1.000
_cell.angle_alpha   90.00
_cell.angle_beta   90.00
_cell.angle_gamma   90.00
#
_symmetry.space_group_name_H-M   'P 1'
#
loop_
_entity.id
_entity.type
_entity.pdbx_description
1 polymer ?
#
loop_
_entity_poly.entity_id
_entity_poly.type
_entity_poly.pdbx_seq_one_letter_code
_entity_poly.pdbx_strand_id
1 'polypeptide(L)'
;MGRSPLQAALREMVIDEEEFFDPQFDFDFTDLKDTEKYYRGGEVYERPCGWKRYALKVLDKYPDGNAWLGERGFCTYTASKAGECGVLSNAHP
;
A
#
# COMPACT_ATOMS: atom_id res chain seq x y z
N MET A 1 10.36 -24.49 -37.46
CA MET A 1 9.29 -23.89 -36.64
C MET A 1 9.91 -23.38 -35.34
N GLY A 2 10.56 -22.22 -35.40
CA GLY A 2 11.10 -21.54 -34.21
C GLY A 2 10.06 -20.57 -33.69
N ARG A 3 9.73 -20.64 -32.40
CA ARG A 3 8.79 -19.70 -31.78
C ARG A 3 9.37 -18.29 -31.90
N SER A 4 8.49 -17.33 -32.21
CA SER A 4 8.82 -15.90 -32.28
C SER A 4 9.43 -15.43 -30.94
N PRO A 5 10.44 -14.53 -30.93
CA PRO A 5 10.99 -13.95 -29.70
C PRO A 5 9.92 -13.29 -28.82
N LEU A 6 8.80 -12.86 -29.42
CA LEU A 6 7.67 -12.26 -28.73
C LEU A 6 6.87 -13.27 -27.89
N GLN A 7 7.02 -14.58 -28.11
CA GLN A 7 6.40 -15.63 -27.28
C GLN A 7 7.26 -16.04 -26.07
N ALA A 8 8.52 -15.57 -25.97
CA ALA A 8 9.42 -15.91 -24.86
C ALA A 8 9.21 -15.07 -23.59
N ALA A 9 8.32 -14.07 -23.63
CA ALA A 9 8.14 -13.09 -22.56
C ALA A 9 6.86 -13.27 -21.72
N LEU A 10 6.05 -14.31 -21.96
CA LEU A 10 5.05 -14.74 -20.99
C LEU A 10 5.73 -15.71 -20.03
N ARG A 11 6.52 -15.17 -19.10
CA ARG A 11 6.80 -15.90 -17.86
C ARG A 11 5.47 -16.02 -17.15
N GLU A 12 4.97 -17.24 -16.96
CA GLU A 12 3.88 -17.45 -16.01
C GLU A 12 4.32 -16.89 -14.66
N MET A 13 3.69 -15.80 -14.23
CA MET A 13 3.90 -15.23 -12.92
C MET A 13 3.11 -16.07 -11.94
N VAL A 14 3.75 -17.10 -11.41
CA VAL A 14 3.23 -17.91 -10.31
C VAL A 14 3.53 -17.16 -9.02
N ILE A 15 2.48 -16.85 -8.26
CA ILE A 15 2.57 -16.22 -6.95
C ILE A 15 2.43 -17.31 -5.89
N ASP A 16 3.37 -17.39 -4.97
CA ASP A 16 3.21 -18.15 -3.73
C ASP A 16 2.33 -17.31 -2.79
N GLU A 17 1.09 -17.74 -2.56
CA GLU A 17 0.12 -16.96 -1.78
C GLU A 17 0.54 -16.82 -0.31
N GLU A 18 1.19 -17.82 0.28
CA GLU A 18 1.62 -17.80 1.68
C GLU A 18 2.84 -16.90 1.91
N GLU A 19 3.69 -16.78 0.89
CA GLU A 19 4.86 -15.90 0.91
C GLU A 19 4.51 -14.45 0.51
N PHE A 20 3.47 -14.27 -0.29
CA PHE A 20 3.12 -12.99 -0.88
C PHE A 20 2.06 -12.21 -0.09
N PHE A 21 1.01 -12.89 0.37
CA PHE A 21 -0.07 -12.26 1.12
C PHE A 21 0.13 -12.40 2.62
N ASP A 22 -0.50 -11.49 3.36
CA ASP A 22 -0.55 -11.53 4.82
C ASP A 22 -2.01 -11.43 5.31
N PRO A 23 -2.82 -12.50 5.15
CA PRO A 23 -4.27 -12.43 5.29
C PRO A 23 -4.79 -11.95 6.65
N GLN A 24 -3.95 -12.02 7.69
CA GLN A 24 -4.29 -11.51 9.02
C GLN A 24 -4.51 -9.98 9.04
N PHE A 25 -3.98 -9.27 8.04
CA PHE A 25 -4.13 -7.82 7.86
C PHE A 25 -5.08 -7.46 6.72
N ASP A 26 -5.77 -8.43 6.13
CA ASP A 26 -6.85 -8.17 5.18
C ASP A 26 -7.94 -7.33 5.84
N PHE A 27 -8.63 -6.53 5.03
CA PHE A 27 -9.75 -5.74 5.52
C PHE A 27 -10.88 -5.74 4.51
N ASP A 28 -12.05 -6.17 4.98
CA ASP A 28 -13.25 -6.28 4.16
C ASP A 28 -14.16 -5.05 4.34
N PHE A 29 -14.35 -4.27 3.27
CA PHE A 29 -15.32 -3.18 3.23
C PHE A 29 -16.52 -3.49 2.33
N THR A 30 -16.69 -4.74 1.88
CA THR A 30 -17.68 -5.09 0.85
C THR A 30 -19.10 -4.70 1.25
N ASP A 31 -19.49 -4.98 2.48
CA ASP A 31 -20.82 -4.65 3.00
C ASP A 31 -20.84 -3.38 3.85
N LEU A 32 -19.71 -2.66 3.91
CA LEU A 32 -19.55 -1.51 4.78
C LEU A 32 -20.08 -0.25 4.09
N LYS A 33 -20.85 0.55 4.85
CA LYS A 33 -21.35 1.86 4.43
C LYS A 33 -20.95 2.90 5.47
N ASP A 34 -20.21 3.90 5.03
CA ASP A 34 -19.81 5.01 5.88
C ASP A 34 -21.03 5.88 6.23
N THR A 35 -21.23 6.14 7.52
CA THR A 35 -22.25 7.06 8.04
C THR A 35 -21.66 8.36 8.59
N GLU A 36 -20.33 8.43 8.64
CA GLU A 36 -19.55 9.55 9.17
C GLU A 36 -18.27 9.74 8.36
N LYS A 37 -17.55 10.85 8.59
CA LYS A 37 -16.28 11.14 7.91
C LYS A 37 -15.12 10.43 8.61
N TYR A 38 -14.32 9.73 7.81
CA TYR A 38 -13.05 9.15 8.26
C TYR A 38 -11.88 10.05 7.85
N TYR A 39 -10.77 9.93 8.57
CA TYR A 39 -9.57 10.72 8.34
C TYR A 39 -8.33 9.85 8.39
N ARG A 40 -7.32 10.20 7.59
CA ARG A 40 -6.01 9.55 7.59
C ARG A 40 -4.94 10.59 7.36
N GLY A 41 -4.02 10.73 8.32
CA GLY A 41 -3.02 11.79 8.28
C GLY A 41 -3.69 13.18 8.20
N GLY A 42 -4.69 13.45 9.04
CA GLY A 42 -5.39 14.75 9.08
C GLY A 42 -6.31 15.06 7.90
N GLU A 43 -6.18 14.37 6.78
CA GLU A 43 -7.00 14.56 5.58
C GLU A 43 -8.24 13.67 5.58
N VAL A 44 -9.32 14.14 4.94
CA VAL A 44 -10.54 13.35 4.76
C VAL A 44 -10.20 12.11 3.94
N TYR A 45 -10.57 10.94 4.48
CA TYR A 45 -10.31 9.65 3.88
C TYR A 45 -11.63 8.99 3.47
N GLU A 46 -11.84 8.87 2.16
CA GLU A 46 -12.92 8.05 1.61
C GLU A 46 -12.49 6.59 1.66
N ARG A 47 -13.11 5.83 2.57
CA ARG A 47 -12.82 4.39 2.69
C ARG A 47 -13.33 3.69 1.43
N PRO A 48 -12.65 2.63 0.95
CA PRO A 48 -13.06 1.91 -0.25
C PRO A 48 -14.26 0.99 0.05
N CYS A 49 -15.39 1.58 0.45
CA CYS A 49 -16.65 0.89 0.68
C CYS A 49 -17.05 0.09 -0.57
N GLY A 50 -17.47 -1.15 -0.40
CA GLY A 50 -17.74 -2.07 -1.50
C GLY A 50 -16.52 -2.88 -1.99
N TRP A 51 -15.34 -2.71 -1.40
CA TRP A 51 -14.12 -3.41 -1.80
C TRP A 51 -13.50 -4.22 -0.66
N LYS A 52 -12.78 -5.28 -1.02
CA LYS A 52 -11.92 -6.03 -0.10
C LYS A 52 -10.45 -5.68 -0.36
N ARG A 53 -9.72 -5.35 0.69
CA ARG A 53 -8.27 -5.14 0.65
C ARG A 53 -7.56 -6.41 1.09
N TYR A 54 -6.62 -6.85 0.27
CA TYR A 54 -5.69 -7.93 0.60
C TYR A 54 -4.36 -7.36 1.02
N ALA A 55 -3.81 -7.82 2.13
CA ALA A 55 -2.54 -7.36 2.65
C ALA A 55 -1.38 -8.12 2.02
N LEU A 56 -0.27 -7.41 1.81
CA LEU A 56 0.96 -7.95 1.26
C LEU A 56 1.98 -8.16 2.39
N LYS A 57 2.68 -9.29 2.34
CA LYS A 57 3.76 -9.61 3.27
C LYS A 57 5.05 -8.92 2.83
N VAL A 58 5.33 -7.77 3.44
CA VAL A 58 6.44 -6.87 3.01
C VAL A 58 7.52 -6.65 4.06
N LEU A 59 7.27 -7.03 5.32
CA LEU A 59 8.24 -6.90 6.40
C LEU A 59 9.46 -7.79 6.14
N ASP A 60 10.64 -7.21 6.29
CA ASP A 60 11.95 -7.86 6.16
C ASP A 60 12.19 -8.54 4.79
N LYS A 61 11.38 -8.21 3.78
CA LYS A 61 11.45 -8.82 2.44
C LYS A 61 12.46 -8.15 1.51
N TYR A 62 12.77 -6.87 1.75
CA TYR A 62 13.57 -6.05 0.85
C TYR A 62 14.93 -5.66 1.47
N PRO A 63 15.99 -5.48 0.67
CA PRO A 63 17.35 -5.24 1.17
C PRO A 63 17.50 -4.01 2.07
N ASP A 64 16.71 -2.96 1.80
CA ASP A 64 16.71 -1.72 2.59
C ASP A 64 15.90 -1.85 3.89
N GLY A 65 15.47 -3.07 4.22
CA GLY A 65 14.68 -3.40 5.39
C GLY A 65 13.32 -2.72 5.40
N ASN A 66 12.88 -2.31 6.59
CA ASN A 66 11.55 -1.75 6.84
C ASN A 66 11.54 -0.22 6.87
N ALA A 67 12.66 0.45 6.60
CA ALA A 67 12.77 1.91 6.75
C ALA A 67 11.77 2.69 5.89
N TRP A 68 11.41 2.15 4.71
CA TRP A 68 10.46 2.76 3.79
C TRP A 68 8.99 2.65 4.23
N LEU A 69 8.66 1.77 5.19
CA LEU A 69 7.31 1.63 5.72
C LEU A 69 6.90 2.80 6.62
N GLY A 70 7.84 3.69 6.94
CA GLY A 70 7.66 4.75 7.90
C GLY A 70 7.55 4.21 9.33
N GLU A 71 7.47 5.12 10.29
CA GLU A 71 7.36 4.72 11.69
C GLU A 71 5.91 4.40 12.08
N ARG A 72 5.74 3.36 12.91
CA ARG A 72 4.41 2.90 13.34
C ARG A 72 3.64 4.04 14.01
N GLY A 73 2.47 4.36 13.47
CA GLY A 73 1.56 5.39 14.02
C GLY A 73 1.58 6.73 13.30
N PHE A 74 2.52 6.99 12.39
CA PHE A 74 2.53 8.21 11.58
C PHE A 74 1.53 8.17 10.41
N CYS A 75 1.02 6.98 10.08
CA CYS A 75 -0.07 6.81 9.11
C CYS A 75 -1.44 7.32 9.60
N THR A 76 -1.52 7.89 10.82
CA THR A 76 -2.76 8.45 11.42
C THR A 76 -2.64 9.88 11.93
N TYR A 77 -1.44 10.47 12.01
CA TYR A 77 -1.24 11.84 12.47
C TYR A 77 -0.22 12.56 11.59
N THR A 78 -0.64 13.64 10.94
CA THR A 78 0.27 14.57 10.25
C THR A 78 1.01 15.41 11.27
N ALA A 79 2.24 15.02 11.56
CA ALA A 79 3.28 15.98 11.90
C ALA A 79 4.54 15.57 11.16
N SER A 80 4.74 16.13 9.97
CA SER A 80 5.97 15.96 9.21
C SER A 80 7.14 16.53 10.02
N LYS A 81 8.12 15.70 10.36
CA LYS A 81 9.44 16.18 10.79
C LYS A 81 10.31 16.43 9.56
N ALA A 82 11.24 17.38 9.67
CA ALA A 82 12.19 17.64 8.59
C ALA A 82 12.99 16.36 8.28
N GLY A 83 12.82 15.83 7.06
CA GLY A 83 13.45 14.58 6.60
C GLY A 83 12.49 13.45 6.20
N GLU A 84 11.17 13.61 6.39
CA GLU A 84 10.19 12.59 6.00
C GLU A 84 9.58 12.86 4.62
N CYS A 85 9.20 11.79 3.91
CA CYS A 85 8.81 11.79 2.50
C CYS A 85 7.64 12.76 2.18
N GLY A 86 8.01 13.91 1.59
CA GLY A 86 7.33 14.62 0.52
C GLY A 86 5.88 15.07 0.70
N VAL A 87 5.67 16.28 1.24
CA VAL A 87 4.70 17.21 0.65
C VAL A 87 5.43 18.50 0.33
N LEU A 88 5.59 18.78 -0.96
CA LEU A 88 5.96 20.12 -1.43
C LEU A 88 4.78 21.05 -1.09
N SER A 89 4.96 21.96 -0.14
CA SER A 89 4.07 23.13 -0.01
C SER A 89 4.88 24.41 -0.16
N ASN A 90 4.93 24.85 -1.41
CA ASN A 90 4.90 26.24 -1.87
C ASN A 90 5.65 27.27 -1.02
N ALA A 91 6.90 27.54 -1.40
CA ALA A 91 7.50 28.84 -1.18
C ALA A 91 6.99 29.82 -2.25
N HIS A 92 6.17 30.78 -1.84
CA HIS A 92 6.07 32.13 -2.41
C HIS A 92 5.18 33.00 -1.51
N PRO A 93 5.42 34.32 -1.37
CA PRO A 93 6.62 35.10 -1.68
C PRO A 93 7.54 35.35 -0.47
#